data_AF-X1TU62-F1
#
_entry.id   AF-X1TU62-F1
#
_cell.length_a   1.000
_cell.length_b   1.000
_cell.length_c   1.000
_cell.angle_alpha   90.00
_cell.angle_beta   90.00
_cell.angle_gamma   90.00
#
_symmetry.space_group_name_H-M   'P 1'
#
loop_
_entity.id
_entity.type
_entity.pdbx_description
1 polymer ?
#
loop_
_entity_poly.entity_id
_entity_poly.type
_entity_poly.pdbx_seq_one_letter_code
_entity_poly.pdbx_strand_id
1 'polypeptide(L)'
;ATQGVIEAYIHTGGYIGAMVEVNCETDFVARTDEFKELAHHIAMQVTAICPQFVSREEIPEGADIEPEKACLLLQPYIKDPDKTIQDIINETIAKVGENIKVSRFARFELGS
;
A
#
# COMPACT_ATOMS: atom_id res chain seq x y z
N ALA A 1 6.17 12.78 8.43
CA ALA A 1 5.24 13.10 7.33
C ALA A 1 3.83 13.23 7.88
N THR A 2 3.26 14.44 7.83
CA THR A 2 1.88 14.75 8.27
C THR A 2 0.94 15.05 7.10
N GLN A 3 1.46 15.00 5.85
CA GLN A 3 0.70 15.17 4.62
C GLN A 3 0.49 13.83 3.91
N GLY A 4 -0.43 13.77 2.95
CA GLY A 4 -0.73 12.55 2.19
C GLY A 4 -2.20 12.42 1.85
N VAL A 5 -2.63 11.18 1.59
CA VAL A 5 -4.03 10.84 1.29
C VAL A 5 -4.48 9.62 2.05
N ILE A 6 -5.79 9.59 2.34
CA ILE A 6 -6.52 8.35 2.61
C ILE A 6 -7.16 7.95 1.28
N GLU A 7 -6.72 6.84 0.70
CA GLU A 7 -7.26 6.31 -0.54
C GLU A 7 -8.11 5.08 -0.25
N ALA A 8 -9.29 5.01 -0.86
CA ALA A 8 -10.20 3.88 -0.73
C ALA A 8 -10.44 3.24 -2.09
N TYR A 9 -10.29 1.92 -2.17
CA TYR A 9 -10.62 1.13 -3.35
C TYR A 9 -11.68 0.10 -2.99
N ILE A 10 -12.79 0.12 -3.74
CA ILE A 10 -13.85 -0.88 -3.65
C ILE A 10 -13.82 -1.66 -4.97
N HIS A 11 -13.60 -2.98 -4.89
CA HIS A 11 -13.57 -3.81 -6.08
C HIS A 11 -14.97 -3.94 -6.70
N THR A 12 -15.01 -4.28 -7.99
CA THR A 12 -16.24 -4.48 -8.74
C THR A 12 -17.19 -5.42 -8.00
N GLY A 13 -18.45 -5.00 -7.84
CA GLY A 13 -19.49 -5.73 -7.11
C GLY A 13 -19.61 -5.34 -5.63
N GLY A 14 -18.66 -4.59 -5.06
CA GLY A 14 -18.79 -4.02 -3.71
C GLY A 14 -18.60 -4.99 -2.55
N TYR A 15 -18.19 -6.24 -2.83
CA TYR A 15 -18.01 -7.30 -1.82
C TYR A 15 -16.70 -7.19 -1.03
N ILE A 16 -15.72 -6.51 -1.60
CA ILE A 16 -14.38 -6.40 -1.04
C ILE A 16 -13.82 -5.01 -1.32
N GLY A 17 -13.12 -4.45 -0.34
CA GLY A 17 -12.45 -3.18 -0.49
C GLY A 17 -11.38 -2.95 0.56
N ALA A 18 -10.55 -1.95 0.32
CA ALA A 18 -9.53 -1.52 1.25
C ALA A 18 -9.44 0.00 1.32
N MET A 19 -8.95 0.48 2.46
CA MET A 19 -8.60 1.87 2.69
C MET A 19 -7.14 1.92 3.15
N VAL A 20 -6.35 2.82 2.58
CA VAL A 20 -4.92 2.94 2.85
C VAL A 20 -4.56 4.39 3.18
N GLU A 21 -3.71 4.57 4.18
CA GLU A 21 -3.10 5.87 4.48
C GLU A 21 -1.68 5.89 3.90
N VAL A 22 -1.46 6.74 2.90
CA VAL A 22 -0.16 6.97 2.29
C VAL A 22 0.25 8.40 2.59
N ASN A 23 1.43 8.58 3.20
CA ASN A 23 1.95 9.88 3.56
C ASN A 23 3.13 10.32 2.69
N CYS A 24 3.22 11.62 2.47
CA CYS A 24 4.36 12.34 1.90
C CYS A 24 4.72 13.53 2.80
N GLU A 25 5.69 14.36 2.38
CA GLU A 25 6.18 15.46 3.20
C GLU A 25 5.33 16.73 3.01
N THR A 26 4.95 17.04 1.78
CA THR A 26 4.20 18.25 1.43
C THR A 26 2.81 17.99 0.86
N ASP A 27 1.92 18.98 0.95
CA ASP A 27 0.61 18.93 0.31
C ASP A 27 0.69 19.10 -1.22
N PHE A 28 1.83 19.60 -1.72
CA PHE A 28 2.14 19.66 -3.15
C PHE A 28 2.25 18.25 -3.74
N VAL A 29 3.10 17.40 -3.17
CA VAL A 29 3.24 15.99 -3.62
C VAL A 29 1.95 15.21 -3.41
N ALA A 30 1.23 15.44 -2.29
CA ALA A 30 -0.05 14.78 -2.04
C ALA A 30 -1.10 15.02 -3.15
N ARG A 31 -0.95 16.08 -3.95
CA ARG A 31 -1.88 16.46 -5.01
C ARG A 31 -1.44 16.01 -6.41
N THR A 32 -0.22 15.50 -6.59
CA THR A 32 0.25 15.05 -7.91
C THR A 32 -0.44 13.77 -8.36
N ASP A 33 -0.49 13.54 -9.66
CA ASP A 33 -1.11 12.35 -10.23
C ASP A 33 -0.28 11.10 -9.90
N GLU A 34 1.05 11.21 -9.91
CA GLU A 34 1.95 10.09 -9.57
C GLU A 34 1.71 9.58 -8.14
N PHE A 35 1.52 10.49 -7.18
CA PHE A 35 1.28 10.11 -5.78
C PHE A 35 -0.11 9.49 -5.60
N LYS A 36 -1.13 10.07 -6.24
CA LYS A 36 -2.51 9.55 -6.17
C LYS A 36 -2.62 8.19 -6.85
N GLU A 37 -1.99 8.00 -8.00
CA GLU A 37 -1.94 6.71 -8.69
C GLU A 37 -1.23 5.65 -7.85
N LEU A 38 -0.11 6.00 -7.20
CA LEU A 38 0.55 5.09 -6.26
C LEU A 38 -0.39 4.67 -5.13
N ALA A 39 -1.06 5.63 -4.47
CA ALA A 39 -2.00 5.32 -3.38
C ALA A 39 -3.15 4.43 -3.86
N HIS A 40 -3.68 4.70 -5.05
CA HIS A 40 -4.73 3.90 -5.67
C HIS A 40 -4.27 2.46 -5.93
N HIS A 41 -3.08 2.29 -6.50
CA HIS A 41 -2.50 0.98 -6.75
C HIS A 41 -2.22 0.20 -5.46
N ILE A 42 -1.78 0.87 -4.40
CA ILE A 42 -1.59 0.25 -3.09
C ILE A 42 -2.95 -0.19 -2.51
N ALA A 43 -4.01 0.60 -2.63
CA ALA A 43 -5.35 0.20 -2.19
C ALA A 43 -5.88 -1.02 -2.97
N MET A 44 -5.65 -1.07 -4.29
CA MET A 44 -5.93 -2.25 -5.11
C MET A 44 -5.13 -3.47 -4.66
N GLN A 45 -3.83 -3.31 -4.39
CA GLN A 45 -2.95 -4.38 -3.90
C GLN A 45 -3.47 -4.97 -2.59
N VAL A 46 -3.76 -4.12 -1.59
CA VAL A 46 -4.27 -4.55 -0.29
C VAL A 46 -5.57 -5.33 -0.45
N THR A 47 -6.47 -4.84 -1.29
CA THR A 47 -7.73 -5.52 -1.62
C THR A 47 -7.47 -6.91 -2.18
N ALA A 48 -6.58 -7.03 -3.18
CA ALA A 48 -6.34 -8.27 -3.90
C ALA A 48 -5.56 -9.34 -3.12
N ILE A 49 -4.54 -8.94 -2.34
CA ILE A 49 -3.56 -9.88 -1.77
C ILE A 49 -3.71 -10.06 -0.25
N CYS A 50 -4.54 -9.25 0.41
CA CYS A 50 -4.84 -9.40 1.84
C CYS A 50 -3.58 -9.45 2.75
N PRO A 51 -2.66 -8.47 2.66
CA PRO A 51 -1.58 -8.35 3.64
C PRO A 51 -2.14 -8.19 5.06
N GLN A 52 -1.37 -8.64 6.05
CA GLN A 52 -1.67 -8.51 7.47
C GLN A 52 -0.86 -7.36 8.11
N PHE A 53 0.31 -7.07 7.55
CA PHE A 53 1.26 -6.09 8.05
C PHE A 53 1.69 -5.16 6.93
N VAL A 54 2.16 -3.96 7.27
CA VAL A 54 2.81 -3.07 6.31
C VAL A 54 4.19 -3.63 5.97
N SER A 55 5.01 -3.91 6.99
CA SER A 55 6.41 -4.28 6.86
C SER A 55 6.81 -5.46 7.75
N ARG A 56 8.05 -5.95 7.63
CA ARG A 56 8.55 -7.10 8.41
C ARG A 56 8.61 -6.81 9.90
N GLU A 57 8.86 -5.55 10.25
CA GLU A 57 9.07 -5.09 11.62
C GLU A 57 7.78 -5.17 12.46
N GLU A 58 6.63 -5.29 11.80
CA GLU A 58 5.33 -5.46 12.45
C GLU A 58 4.98 -6.93 12.73
N ILE A 59 5.76 -7.89 12.19
CA ILE A 59 5.56 -9.31 12.44
C ILE A 59 5.92 -9.63 13.91
N PRO A 60 5.03 -10.28 14.68
CA PRO A 60 5.35 -10.74 16.03
C PRO A 60 6.55 -11.71 16.04
N GLU A 61 7.47 -11.50 16.97
CA GLU A 61 8.63 -12.39 17.14
C GLU A 61 8.17 -13.85 17.37
N GLY A 62 8.74 -14.78 16.59
CA GLY A 62 8.39 -16.21 16.66
C GLY A 62 7.12 -16.62 15.91
N ALA A 63 6.47 -15.72 15.16
CA ALA A 63 5.36 -16.09 14.29
C ALA A 63 5.84 -16.96 13.10
N ASP A 64 5.15 -18.08 12.85
CA ASP A 64 5.38 -18.95 11.69
C ASP A 64 4.56 -18.44 10.49
N ILE A 65 5.01 -17.33 9.89
CA ILE A 65 4.38 -16.70 8.74
C ILE A 65 5.41 -16.37 7.66
N GLU A 66 5.01 -16.50 6.39
CA GLU A 66 5.83 -16.10 5.25
C GLU A 66 5.74 -14.57 5.03
N PRO A 67 6.84 -13.80 5.22
CA PRO A 67 6.78 -12.34 5.14
C PRO A 67 6.31 -11.81 3.79
N GLU A 68 6.70 -12.46 2.69
CA GLU A 68 6.36 -12.05 1.32
C GLU A 68 4.86 -12.15 1.04
N LYS A 69 4.12 -12.98 1.80
CA LYS A 69 2.65 -13.05 1.77
C LYS A 69 2.02 -12.09 2.77
N ALA A 70 2.58 -11.99 3.97
CA ALA A 70 1.98 -11.26 5.08
C ALA A 70 2.22 -9.74 5.06
N CYS A 71 3.34 -9.26 4.51
CA CYS A 71 3.75 -7.86 4.54
C CYS A 71 3.55 -7.18 3.19
N LEU A 72 2.74 -6.12 3.16
CA LEU A 72 2.43 -5.35 1.96
C LEU A 72 3.68 -4.93 1.17
N LEU A 73 4.69 -4.38 1.85
CA LEU A 73 5.88 -3.83 1.18
C LEU A 73 6.72 -4.88 0.44
N LEU A 74 6.62 -6.15 0.84
CA LEU A 74 7.37 -7.25 0.24
C LEU A 74 6.61 -7.96 -0.87
N GLN A 75 5.31 -7.72 -0.98
CA GLN A 75 4.48 -8.42 -1.95
C GLN A 75 4.88 -8.01 -3.38
N PRO A 76 4.88 -8.98 -4.32
CA PRO A 76 4.91 -8.68 -5.74
C PRO A 76 3.75 -7.77 -6.11
N TYR A 77 4.02 -6.77 -6.94
CA TYR A 77 3.02 -5.80 -7.36
C TYR A 77 2.08 -6.44 -8.39
N ILE A 78 0.77 -6.38 -8.15
CA ILE A 78 -0.24 -7.02 -9.01
C ILE A 78 -0.22 -6.61 -10.48
N LYS A 79 0.34 -5.43 -10.82
CA LYS A 79 0.45 -4.98 -12.23
C LYS A 79 1.79 -5.33 -12.86
N ASP A 80 2.82 -5.60 -12.05
CA ASP A 80 4.16 -5.94 -12.50
C ASP A 80 4.84 -6.83 -11.43
N PRO A 81 4.66 -8.16 -11.51
CA PRO A 81 5.15 -9.10 -10.50
C PRO A 81 6.68 -9.16 -10.36
N ASP A 82 7.43 -8.59 -11.31
CA ASP A 82 8.89 -8.50 -11.22
C ASP A 82 9.36 -7.43 -10.21
N LYS A 83 8.43 -6.61 -9.70
CA LYS A 83 8.68 -5.55 -8.72
C LYS A 83 7.83 -5.77 -7.47
N THR A 84 8.38 -5.37 -6.32
CA THR A 84 7.64 -5.31 -5.07
C THR A 84 6.90 -3.98 -4.90
N ILE A 85 5.97 -3.90 -3.95
CA ILE A 85 5.37 -2.62 -3.57
C ILE A 85 6.41 -1.62 -3.08
N GLN A 86 7.44 -2.07 -2.36
CA GLN A 86 8.55 -1.20 -1.95
C GLN A 86 9.28 -0.60 -3.16
N ASP A 87 9.49 -1.37 -4.23
CA ASP A 87 10.14 -0.87 -5.45
C ASP A 87 9.30 0.23 -6.13
N ILE A 88 7.99 0.02 -6.25
CA ILE A 88 7.09 1.02 -6.84
C ILE A 88 7.01 2.30 -5.99
N ILE A 89 7.08 2.17 -4.66
CA ILE A 89 7.19 3.33 -3.75
C ILE A 89 8.51 4.06 -4.01
N ASN A 90 9.64 3.34 -4.07
CA ASN A 90 10.96 3.92 -4.30
C ASN A 90 11.07 4.62 -5.67
N GLU A 91 10.48 4.04 -6.71
CA GLU A 91 10.39 4.65 -8.04
C GLU A 91 9.59 5.95 -8.00
N THR A 92 8.49 5.99 -7.25
CA THR A 92 7.68 7.20 -7.09
C THR A 92 8.44 8.25 -6.28
N ILE A 93 9.13 7.86 -5.21
CA ILE A 93 10.03 8.75 -4.43
C ILE A 93 11.06 9.39 -5.35
N ALA A 94 11.71 8.61 -6.21
CA ALA A 94 12.71 9.12 -7.15
C ALA A 94 12.12 10.12 -8.16
N LYS A 95 10.84 9.98 -8.54
CA LYS A 95 10.14 10.90 -9.46
C LYS A 95 9.71 12.20 -8.78
N VAL A 96 9.18 12.12 -7.57
CA VAL A 96 8.58 13.29 -6.88
C VAL A 96 9.57 14.02 -5.96
N GLY A 97 10.68 13.36 -5.59
CA GLY A 97 11.74 13.95 -4.77
C GLY A 97 11.43 14.07 -3.27
N GLU A 98 10.39 13.38 -2.77
CA GLU A 98 9.99 13.36 -1.37
C GLU A 98 9.84 11.93 -0.85
N ASN A 99 10.06 11.73 0.45
CA ASN A 99 9.83 10.42 1.06
C ASN A 99 8.34 10.07 1.10
N ILE A 100 8.01 8.85 0.70
CA ILE A 100 6.65 8.29 0.73
C ILE A 100 6.63 7.09 1.67
N LYS A 101 5.57 6.98 2.48
CA LYS A 101 5.34 5.81 3.34
C LYS A 101 3.89 5.38 3.34
N VAL A 102 3.65 4.08 3.47
CA VAL A 102 2.35 3.54 3.87
C VAL A 102 2.32 3.51 5.40
N SER A 103 1.35 4.17 6.03
CA SER A 103 1.26 4.18 7.50
C SER A 103 0.35 3.09 8.05
N ARG A 104 -0.75 2.80 7.36
CA ARG A 104 -1.71 1.76 7.75
C ARG A 104 -2.67 1.46 6.61
N PHE A 105 -3.33 0.33 6.72
CA PHE A 105 -4.44 -0.02 5.85
C PHE A 105 -5.52 -0.77 6.65
N ALA A 106 -6.72 -0.81 6.08
CA ALA A 106 -7.80 -1.69 6.52
C ALA A 106 -8.40 -2.34 5.27
N ARG A 107 -8.70 -3.64 5.37
CA ARG A 107 -9.37 -4.42 4.32
C ARG A 107 -10.64 -5.01 4.87
N PHE A 108 -11.72 -4.92 4.10
CA PHE A 108 -12.99 -5.52 4.42
C PHE A 108 -13.42 -6.44 3.28
N GLU A 109 -13.98 -7.57 3.64
CA GLU A 109 -14.53 -8.55 2.72
C GLU A 109 -15.83 -9.09 3.33
N LEU A 110 -16.89 -9.16 2.52
CA LEU A 110 -18.19 -9.61 2.99
C LEU A 110 -18.13 -11.08 3.41
N GLY A 111 -18.36 -11.34 4.69
CA GLY A 111 -18.48 -12.69 5.23
C GLY A 111 -17.15 -13.39 5.56
N SER A 112 -16.05 -12.64 5.64
CA SER A 112 -14.73 -13.10 6.09
C SER A 112 -14.55 -13.04 7.59
#